data_AF-A0A0A0KB20-F1
#
_entry.id   AF-A0A0A0KB20-F1
#
_cell.length_a   1.000
_cell.length_b   1.000
_cell.length_c   1.000
_cell.angle_alpha   90.00
_cell.angle_beta   90.00
_cell.angle_gamma   90.00
#
_symmetry.space_group_name_H-M   'P 1'
#
loop_
_entity.id
_entity.type
_entity.pdbx_description
1 polymer ?
#
loop_
_entity_poly.entity_id
_entity_poly.type
_entity_poly.pdbx_seq_one_letter_code
_entity_poly.pdbx_strand_id
1 'polypeptide(L)'
;MSINSYKTEQPRIYINEGSTSVLICSRGGGLLLERMELVVELWEEKIKAQLVPTPDPSLTEQYEYANEHDIKCLVIITDSGVSNTGSVKVRHLELKKEKKVERTYIVKFLQEAMANQFKNPLIWN
;
A
#
# COMPACT_ATOMS: atom_id res chain seq x y z
N MET A 1 18.84 24.71 -38.67
CA MET A 1 18.99 23.96 -37.41
C MET A 1 17.64 23.91 -36.75
N SER A 2 16.94 22.79 -36.87
CA SER A 2 15.63 22.60 -36.23
C SER A 2 15.86 21.91 -34.88
N ILE A 3 15.60 22.63 -33.81
CA ILE A 3 15.66 22.14 -32.43
C ILE A 3 14.49 21.19 -32.21
N ASN A 4 14.79 19.90 -32.01
CA ASN A 4 13.83 18.89 -31.58
C ASN A 4 13.30 19.27 -30.20
N SER A 5 12.02 19.63 -30.14
CA SER A 5 11.27 19.77 -28.91
C SER A 5 11.05 18.38 -28.30
N TYR A 6 11.78 18.09 -27.22
CA TYR A 6 11.57 16.91 -26.39
C TYR A 6 10.13 16.93 -25.87
N LYS A 7 9.31 15.97 -26.34
CA LYS A 7 8.03 15.65 -25.72
C LYS A 7 8.33 15.15 -24.30
N THR A 8 8.17 16.00 -23.31
CA THR A 8 8.03 15.58 -21.92
C THR A 8 6.79 14.69 -21.85
N GLU A 9 7.01 13.38 -21.72
CA GLU A 9 5.95 12.43 -21.41
C GLU A 9 5.39 12.80 -20.04
N GLN A 10 4.27 13.51 -20.04
CA GLN A 10 3.54 13.81 -18.82
C GLN A 10 3.12 12.46 -18.21
N PRO A 11 3.38 12.22 -16.91
CA PRO A 11 2.90 11.01 -16.27
C PRO A 11 1.38 10.97 -16.45
N ARG A 12 0.87 9.92 -17.11
CA ARG A 12 -0.57 9.72 -17.26
C ARG A 12 -1.16 9.67 -15.85
N ILE A 13 -1.90 10.70 -15.49
CA ILE A 13 -2.72 10.70 -14.29
C ILE A 13 -3.78 9.62 -14.51
N TYR A 14 -3.52 8.43 -14.01
CA TYR A 14 -4.55 7.41 -13.86
C TYR A 14 -5.47 7.94 -12.76
N ILE A 15 -6.56 8.60 -13.15
CA ILE A 15 -7.68 8.84 -12.25
C ILE A 15 -8.24 7.45 -11.94
N ASN A 16 -7.79 6.89 -10.83
CA ASN A 16 -8.26 5.60 -10.34
C ASN A 16 -9.65 5.82 -9.75
N GLU A 17 -10.64 5.87 -10.64
CA GLU A 17 -12.06 6.09 -10.33
C GLU A 17 -12.67 4.92 -9.52
N GLY A 18 -11.95 3.80 -9.41
CA GLY A 18 -12.26 2.67 -8.54
C GLY A 18 -11.36 2.67 -7.30
N SER A 19 -11.82 3.34 -6.24
CA SER A 19 -11.69 2.98 -4.80
C SER A 19 -10.56 2.05 -4.34
N THR A 20 -9.35 2.11 -4.89
CA THR A 20 -8.29 1.18 -4.50
C THR A 20 -7.71 1.68 -3.19
N SER A 21 -8.33 1.22 -2.10
CA SER A 21 -7.93 1.51 -0.74
C SER A 21 -6.94 0.46 -0.28
N VAL A 22 -6.00 0.86 0.56
CA VAL A 22 -5.01 -0.01 1.19
C VAL A 22 -5.38 -0.16 2.66
N LEU A 23 -5.39 -1.38 3.19
CA LEU A 23 -5.58 -1.61 4.62
C LEU A 23 -4.23 -1.78 5.32
N ILE A 24 -3.97 -0.94 6.32
CA ILE A 24 -2.79 -1.05 7.17
C ILE A 24 -3.08 -2.02 8.31
N CYS A 25 -2.30 -3.09 8.31
CA CYS A 25 -2.46 -4.27 9.11
C CYS A 25 -1.26 -4.43 10.05
N SER A 26 -1.46 -4.96 11.25
CA SER A 26 -0.36 -5.35 12.15
C SER A 26 -0.37 -6.86 12.36
N ARG A 27 0.81 -7.45 12.48
CA ARG A 27 0.99 -8.87 12.80
C ARG A 27 1.52 -9.01 14.22
N GLY A 28 0.69 -9.62 15.08
CA GLY A 28 0.88 -9.55 16.52
C GLY A 28 0.06 -8.38 17.06
N GLY A 29 -0.47 -8.55 18.26
CA GLY A 29 -1.28 -7.49 18.84
C GLY A 29 -0.43 -6.28 19.23
N GLY A 30 -0.99 -5.07 19.15
CA GLY A 30 -0.26 -3.81 19.28
C GLY A 30 0.23 -3.27 17.92
N LEU A 31 0.83 -2.08 17.93
CA LEU A 31 1.22 -1.26 16.76
C LEU A 31 0.17 -0.26 16.23
N LEU A 32 -0.79 0.17 17.06
CA LEU A 32 -1.80 1.15 16.63
C LEU A 32 -1.17 2.46 16.14
N LEU A 33 -0.20 3.00 16.87
CA LEU A 33 0.42 4.28 16.54
C LEU A 33 1.10 4.21 15.17
N GLU A 34 1.84 3.15 14.93
CA GLU A 34 2.58 2.88 13.71
C GLU A 34 1.65 2.67 12.52
N ARG A 35 0.52 1.97 12.73
CA ARG A 35 -0.53 1.86 11.72
C ARG A 35 -1.08 3.25 11.37
N MET A 36 -1.32 4.09 12.37
CA MET A 36 -1.84 5.44 12.16
C MET A 36 -0.82 6.35 11.45
N GLU A 37 0.45 6.33 11.86
CA GLU A 37 1.53 7.08 11.22
C GLU A 37 1.66 6.72 9.74
N LEU A 38 1.65 5.42 9.41
CA LEU A 38 1.71 4.97 8.03
C LEU A 38 0.46 5.37 7.24
N VAL A 39 -0.73 5.35 7.84
CA VAL A 39 -1.94 5.86 7.18
C VAL A 39 -1.80 7.35 6.83
N VAL A 40 -1.30 8.16 7.75
CA VAL A 40 -1.07 9.60 7.53
C VAL A 40 -0.08 9.81 6.39
N GLU A 41 1.07 9.13 6.41
CA GLU A 41 2.09 9.20 5.36
C GLU A 41 1.52 8.86 3.98
N LEU A 42 0.70 7.81 3.89
CA LEU A 42 0.04 7.43 2.64
C LEU A 42 -0.98 8.48 2.18
N TRP A 43 -1.72 9.10 3.11
CA TRP A 43 -2.66 10.16 2.78
C TRP A 43 -1.99 11.43 2.27
N GLU A 44 -0.84 11.81 2.83
CA GLU A 44 -0.03 12.93 2.32
C GLU A 44 0.38 12.71 0.86
N GLU A 45 0.63 11.45 0.49
CA GLU A 45 0.97 10.99 -0.86
C GLU A 45 -0.26 10.63 -1.72
N LYS A 46 -1.47 11.03 -1.28
CA LYS A 46 -2.76 10.83 -1.96
C LYS A 46 -3.15 9.36 -2.18
N ILE A 47 -2.58 8.44 -1.42
CA ILE A 47 -2.94 7.04 -1.41
C ILE A 47 -4.05 6.83 -0.37
N LYS A 48 -5.19 6.29 -0.79
CA LYS A 48 -6.28 5.98 0.15
C LYS A 48 -5.87 4.80 1.03
N ALA A 49 -5.65 5.07 2.31
CA ALA A 49 -5.34 4.05 3.32
C ALA A 49 -6.39 4.02 4.42
N GLN A 50 -6.62 2.85 5.01
CA GLN A 50 -7.55 2.61 6.12
C GLN A 50 -6.89 1.71 7.17
N LEU A 51 -7.48 1.66 8.36
CA LEU A 51 -7.12 0.75 9.44
C LEU A 51 -8.41 0.23 10.10
N VAL A 52 -8.38 -0.99 10.63
CA VAL A 52 -9.52 -1.54 11.39
C VAL A 52 -9.74 -0.67 12.63
N PRO A 53 -10.97 -0.20 12.93
CA PRO A 53 -11.30 0.74 14.03
C PRO A 53 -11.22 0.11 15.44
N THR A 54 -10.27 -0.80 15.63
CA THR A 54 -9.96 -1.48 16.88
C THR A 54 -8.46 -1.30 17.15
N PRO A 55 -8.04 -0.98 18.39
CA PRO A 55 -6.63 -0.81 18.72
C PRO A 55 -5.78 -2.04 18.43
N ASP A 56 -6.35 -3.23 18.72
CA ASP A 56 -5.64 -4.49 18.66
C ASP A 56 -6.41 -5.58 17.89
N PRO A 57 -6.59 -5.43 16.56
CA PRO A 57 -7.37 -6.37 15.78
C PRO A 57 -6.54 -7.63 15.51
N SER A 58 -7.17 -8.79 15.64
CA SER A 58 -6.59 -10.05 15.17
C SER A 58 -6.36 -10.01 13.66
N LEU A 59 -5.41 -10.81 13.17
CA LEU A 59 -5.15 -10.86 11.73
C LEU A 59 -6.40 -11.29 10.94
N THR A 60 -7.22 -12.18 11.50
CA THR A 60 -8.49 -12.62 10.92
C THR A 60 -9.46 -11.44 10.74
N GLU A 61 -9.70 -10.65 11.79
CA GLU A 61 -10.57 -9.46 11.70
C GLU A 61 -10.05 -8.45 10.66
N GLN A 62 -8.73 -8.31 10.52
CA GLN A 62 -8.14 -7.44 9.50
C GLN A 62 -8.43 -7.95 8.08
N TYR A 63 -8.38 -9.27 7.85
CA TYR A 63 -8.77 -9.85 6.56
C TYR A 63 -10.27 -9.72 6.31
N GLU A 64 -11.11 -9.96 7.32
CA GLU A 64 -12.57 -9.83 7.23
C GLU A 64 -12.97 -8.39 6.88
N TYR A 65 -12.44 -7.40 7.62
CA TYR A 65 -12.65 -5.99 7.33
C TYR A 65 -12.21 -5.62 5.91
N ALA A 66 -11.05 -6.13 5.45
CA ALA A 66 -10.61 -5.88 4.09
C ALA A 66 -11.63 -6.40 3.05
N ASN A 67 -12.16 -7.60 3.25
CA ASN A 67 -13.16 -8.17 2.34
C ASN A 67 -14.50 -7.42 2.40
N GLU A 68 -14.98 -7.05 3.59
CA GLU A 68 -16.24 -6.32 3.78
C GLU A 68 -16.22 -4.93 3.12
N HIS A 69 -15.05 -4.29 3.11
CA HIS A 69 -14.85 -2.95 2.55
C HIS A 69 -14.31 -2.94 1.10
N ASP A 70 -14.27 -4.11 0.42
CA ASP A 70 -13.69 -4.29 -0.92
C ASP A 70 -12.24 -3.77 -1.04
N ILE A 71 -11.46 -3.90 0.05
CA ILE A 71 -10.04 -3.54 0.11
C ILE A 71 -9.19 -4.72 -0.35
N LYS A 72 -8.53 -4.53 -1.49
CA LYS A 72 -7.80 -5.61 -2.17
C LYS A 72 -6.32 -5.65 -1.81
N CYS A 73 -5.78 -4.59 -1.21
CA CYS A 73 -4.37 -4.46 -0.87
C CYS A 73 -4.18 -4.28 0.63
N LEU A 74 -3.37 -5.14 1.24
CA LEU A 74 -3.00 -5.10 2.64
C LEU A 74 -1.52 -4.76 2.77
N VAL A 75 -1.17 -3.90 3.72
CA VAL A 75 0.20 -3.66 4.15
C VAL A 75 0.31 -4.13 5.59
N ILE A 76 1.03 -5.22 5.79
CA ILE A 76 1.19 -5.89 7.08
C ILE A 76 2.54 -5.47 7.68
N ILE A 77 2.48 -4.74 8.79
CA ILE A 77 3.62 -4.35 9.61
C ILE A 77 3.83 -5.36 10.75
N THR A 78 5.08 -5.50 11.18
CA THR A 78 5.51 -6.29 12.36
C THR A 78 6.36 -5.38 13.24
N ASP A 79 6.62 -5.71 14.51
CA ASP A 79 7.52 -4.93 15.38
C ASP A 79 8.87 -4.59 14.72
N SER A 80 9.46 -5.55 14.00
CA SER A 80 10.71 -5.35 13.24
C SER A 80 10.55 -4.52 11.97
N GLY A 81 9.32 -4.33 11.48
CA GLY A 81 8.95 -3.57 10.30
C GLY A 81 8.55 -2.12 10.60
N VAL A 82 8.48 -1.74 11.88
CA VAL A 82 8.16 -0.38 12.33
C VAL A 82 9.31 0.59 12.06
N SER A 83 10.55 0.15 12.26
CA SER A 83 11.73 0.98 12.01
C SER A 83 11.80 1.41 10.54
N ASN A 84 12.35 2.60 10.26
CA ASN A 84 12.62 3.04 8.89
C ASN A 84 13.61 2.12 8.13
N THR A 85 14.37 1.28 8.84
CA THR A 85 15.22 0.21 8.29
C THR A 85 14.50 -1.14 8.20
N GLY A 86 13.25 -1.18 8.64
CA GLY A 86 12.39 -2.33 8.66
C GLY A 86 11.81 -2.63 7.29
N SER A 87 11.12 -3.76 7.25
CA SER A 87 10.46 -4.24 6.05
C SER A 87 9.03 -4.63 6.38
N VAL A 88 8.14 -4.29 5.47
CA VAL A 88 6.70 -4.49 5.58
C VAL A 88 6.27 -5.46 4.49
N LYS A 89 5.23 -6.25 4.76
CA LYS A 89 4.71 -7.19 3.79
C LYS A 89 3.50 -6.57 3.09
N VAL A 90 3.60 -6.36 1.79
CA VAL A 90 2.46 -5.93 0.97
C VAL A 90 1.82 -7.15 0.34
N ARG A 91 0.50 -7.29 0.46
CA ARG A 91 -0.27 -8.43 -0.05
C ARG A 91 -1.46 -7.93 -0.87
N HIS A 92 -1.71 -8.56 -2.01
CA HIS A 92 -2.93 -8.38 -2.77
C HIS A 92 -3.82 -9.61 -2.63
N LEU A 93 -5.06 -9.42 -2.17
CA LEU A 93 -5.99 -10.50 -1.85
C LEU A 93 -6.43 -11.27 -3.11
N GLU A 94 -6.96 -10.57 -4.11
CA GLU A 94 -7.49 -11.23 -5.32
C GLU A 94 -6.40 -11.90 -6.16
N LEU A 95 -5.29 -11.20 -6.39
CA LEU A 95 -4.15 -11.73 -7.16
C LEU A 95 -3.34 -12.76 -6.37
N LYS A 96 -3.59 -12.92 -5.06
CA LYS A 96 -2.83 -13.80 -4.15
C LYS A 96 -1.32 -13.60 -4.22
N LYS A 97 -0.88 -12.35 -4.46
CA LYS A 97 0.53 -11.97 -4.52
C LYS A 97 0.95 -11.31 -3.22
N GLU A 98 2.19 -11.55 -2.81
CA GLU A 98 2.79 -10.85 -1.68
C GLU A 98 4.24 -10.49 -2.00
N LYS A 99 4.70 -9.37 -1.45
CA LYS A 99 6.09 -8.94 -1.53
C LYS A 99 6.52 -8.27 -0.24
N LYS A 100 7.77 -8.51 0.12
CA LYS A 100 8.44 -7.81 1.21
C LYS A 100 9.06 -6.53 0.63
N VAL A 101 8.67 -5.39 1.18
CA VAL A 101 9.10 -4.05 0.73
C VAL A 101 9.75 -3.35 1.92
N GLU A 102 10.84 -2.63 1.72
CA GLU A 102 11.40 -1.82 2.81
C GLU A 102 10.45 -0.67 3.15
N ARG A 103 10.39 -0.30 4.43
CA ARG A 103 9.45 0.72 4.94
C ARG A 103 9.59 2.06 4.20
N THR A 104 10.80 2.43 3.80
CA THR A 104 11.13 3.67 3.04
C THR A 104 10.62 3.66 1.61
N TYR A 105 10.42 2.48 1.01
CA TYR A 105 9.96 2.35 -0.38
C TYR A 105 8.47 1.99 -0.49
N ILE A 106 7.73 1.92 0.63
CA ILE A 106 6.30 1.54 0.64
C ILE A 106 5.46 2.45 -0.26
N VAL A 107 5.62 3.78 -0.13
CA VAL A 107 4.86 4.78 -0.89
C VAL A 107 5.09 4.57 -2.38
N LYS A 108 6.36 4.54 -2.79
CA LYS A 108 6.77 4.36 -4.19
C LYS A 108 6.24 3.05 -4.77
N PHE A 109 6.37 1.96 -4.00
CA PHE A 109 5.85 0.65 -4.39
C PHE A 109 4.33 0.70 -4.61
N LEU A 110 3.58 1.27 -3.67
CA LEU A 110 2.12 1.36 -3.78
C LEU A 110 1.70 2.25 -4.96
N GLN A 111 2.35 3.39 -5.19
CA GLN A 111 2.06 4.25 -6.35
C GLN A 111 2.25 3.49 -7.66
N GLU A 112 3.38 2.80 -7.84
CA GLU A 112 3.66 2.01 -9.04
C GLU A 112 2.67 0.84 -9.19
N ALA A 113 2.36 0.17 -8.09
CA ALA A 113 1.44 -0.95 -8.08
C ALA A 113 0.01 -0.50 -8.44
N MET A 114 -0.47 0.57 -7.83
CA MET A 114 -1.80 1.14 -8.10
C MET A 114 -1.91 1.72 -9.50
N ALA A 115 -0.86 2.38 -10.02
CA ALA A 115 -0.83 2.88 -11.40
C ALA A 115 -0.99 1.76 -12.43
N ASN A 116 -0.51 0.56 -12.11
CA ASN A 116 -0.66 -0.64 -12.93
C ASN A 116 -1.83 -1.54 -12.51
N GLN A 117 -2.71 -1.07 -11.62
CA GLN A 117 -3.81 -1.86 -11.04
C GLN A 117 -3.36 -3.22 -10.48
N PHE A 118 -2.13 -3.28 -9.96
CA PHE A 118 -1.45 -4.47 -9.45
C PHE A 118 -1.26 -5.61 -10.47
N LYS A 119 -1.63 -5.40 -11.74
CA LYS A 119 -1.59 -6.39 -12.82
C LYS A 119 -0.20 -6.62 -13.38
N ASN A 120 0.70 -5.63 -13.29
CA ASN A 120 2.08 -5.78 -13.73
C ASN A 120 2.77 -6.86 -12.88
N PRO A 121 3.19 -8.01 -13.44
CA PRO A 121 3.84 -9.06 -12.67
C PRO A 121 5.24 -8.66 -12.16
N LEU A 122 5.92 -7.73 -12.83
CA LEU A 122 7.30 -7.36 -12.51
C LEU A 122 7.44 -6.67 -11.15
N ILE A 123 6.41 -5.94 -10.71
CA ILE A 123 6.44 -5.28 -9.40
C ILE A 123 6.48 -6.31 -8.25
N TRP A 124 5.97 -7.52 -8.49
CA TRP A 124 5.84 -8.59 -7.50
C TRP A 124 7.02 -9.58 -7.49
N ASN A 125 7.84 -9.59 -8.55
CA ASN A 125 9.04 -10.42 -8.64
C ASN A 125 10.22 -9.84 -7.85
#